data_AF-A0AAV3PSJ6-F1
#
_entry.id   AF-A0AAV3PSJ6-F1
#
_cell.length_a   1.000
_cell.length_b   1.000
_cell.length_c   1.000
_cell.angle_alpha   90.00
_cell.angle_beta   90.00
_cell.angle_gamma   90.00
#
_symmetry.space_group_name_H-M   'P 1'
#
loop_
_entity.id
_entity.type
_entity.pdbx_description
1 polymer ?
#
loop_
_entity_poly.entity_id
_entity_poly.type
_entity_poly.pdbx_seq_one_letter_code
_entity_poly.pdbx_strand_id
1 'polypeptide(L)'
;MVGLHGETCFISKEEPKDVKTTLLDEYWITAMQKELIQFDKNDVWELVPRPGGCNVIGTKWIFKNKSNESGNVTRNKARLVA
;
A
#
# COMPACT_ATOMS: atom_id res chain seq x y z
N MET A 1 11.56 -24.32 13.74
CA MET A 1 12.29 -23.05 13.85
C MET A 1 11.79 -22.14 12.75
N VAL A 2 10.92 -21.19 13.09
CA VAL A 2 10.37 -20.21 12.13
C VAL A 2 11.44 -19.17 11.83
N GLY A 3 11.90 -19.14 10.58
CA GLY A 3 12.95 -18.22 10.12
C GLY A 3 12.46 -16.78 10.14
N LEU A 4 13.17 -15.96 10.91
CA LEU A 4 13.09 -14.51 10.94
C LEU A 4 13.45 -13.94 9.55
N HIS A 5 12.45 -13.64 8.72
CA HIS A 5 12.63 -12.64 7.66
C HIS A 5 12.37 -11.27 8.29
N GLY A 6 13.39 -10.78 8.99
CA GLY A 6 13.47 -9.39 9.42
C GLY A 6 13.65 -8.49 8.21
N GLU A 7 12.56 -8.17 7.52
CA GLU A 7 12.52 -6.93 6.74
C GLU A 7 12.45 -5.78 7.77
N THR A 8 13.59 -5.32 8.28
CA THR A 8 13.67 -4.02 8.95
C THR A 8 13.52 -2.94 7.89
N CYS A 9 12.30 -2.76 7.40
CA CYS A 9 11.89 -1.57 6.69
C CYS A 9 11.59 -0.53 7.77
N PHE A 10 12.30 0.59 7.78
CA PHE A 10 11.98 1.70 8.66
C PHE A 10 10.51 2.08 8.42
N ILE A 11 9.73 2.19 9.49
CA ILE A 11 8.27 2.24 9.43
C ILE A 11 7.84 3.67 9.74
N SER A 12 7.03 4.26 8.86
CA SER A 12 6.48 5.59 9.10
C SER A 12 5.52 5.52 10.29
N LYS A 13 5.79 6.30 11.35
CA LYS A 13 4.98 6.31 12.57
C LYS A 13 3.66 7.06 12.39
N GLU A 14 3.63 7.99 11.45
CA GLU A 14 2.46 8.83 11.18
C GLU A 14 1.65 8.28 10.01
N GLU A 15 0.33 8.23 10.19
CA GLU A 15 -0.58 7.86 9.11
C GLU A 15 -0.83 9.09 8.21
N PRO A 16 -0.56 8.98 6.91
CA PRO A 16 -0.72 10.09 5.98
C PRO A 16 -2.20 10.28 5.70
N LYS A 17 -2.61 11.55 5.65
CA LYS A 17 -4.02 11.94 5.43
C LYS A 17 -4.36 12.09 3.95
N ASP A 18 -3.35 12.26 3.10
CA ASP A 18 -3.50 12.52 1.67
C ASP A 18 -2.48 11.68 0.86
N VAL A 19 -2.86 11.31 -0.36
CA VAL A 19 -1.98 10.62 -1.32
C VAL A 19 -0.79 11.50 -1.68
N LYS A 20 -0.96 12.83 -1.80
CA LYS A 20 0.13 13.75 -2.14
C LYS A 20 1.27 13.72 -1.12
N THR A 21 0.94 13.71 0.17
CA THR A 21 1.96 13.63 1.24
C THR A 21 2.53 12.22 1.34
N THR A 22 1.71 11.21 1.07
CA THR A 22 2.13 9.79 1.02
C THR A 22 3.20 9.57 -0.04
N LEU A 23 3.05 10.18 -1.22
CA LEU A 23 4.01 10.07 -2.33
C LEU A 23 5.35 10.76 -2.06
N LEU A 24 5.49 11.47 -0.94
CA LEU A 24 6.76 12.05 -0.48
C LEU A 24 7.46 11.17 0.56
N ASP A 25 6.77 10.15 1.09
CA ASP A 25 7.30 9.22 2.08
C ASP A 25 7.62 7.88 1.40
N GLU A 26 8.92 7.59 1.27
CA GLU A 26 9.43 6.37 0.64
C GLU A 26 8.88 5.08 1.26
N TYR A 27 8.55 5.10 2.56
CA TYR A 27 7.99 3.93 3.25
C TYR A 27 6.55 3.65 2.83
N TRP A 28 5.77 4.70 2.62
CA TRP A 28 4.42 4.56 2.10
C TRP A 28 4.40 4.21 0.62
N ILE A 29 5.32 4.76 -0.18
CA ILE A 29 5.51 4.37 -1.58
C ILE A 29 5.84 2.87 -1.65
N THR A 30 6.76 2.40 -0.79
CA THR A 30 7.10 0.97 -0.70
C THR A 30 5.88 0.13 -0.35
N ALA A 31 5.04 0.57 0.59
CA ALA A 31 3.81 -0.12 0.94
C ALA A 31 2.80 -0.17 -0.23
N MET A 32 2.67 0.92 -1.01
CA MET A 32 1.83 0.96 -2.22
C MET A 32 2.35 0.02 -3.30
N GLN A 33 3.65 0.03 -3.56
CA GLN A 33 4.28 -0.87 -4.53
C GLN A 33 4.11 -2.34 -4.13
N LYS A 34 4.27 -2.68 -2.84
CA LYS A 34 4.02 -4.04 -2.35
C LYS A 34 2.59 -4.51 -2.65
N GLU A 35 1.59 -3.64 -2.53
CA GLU A 35 0.19 -3.98 -2.89
C GLU A 35 0.02 -4.17 -4.41
N LEU A 36 0.58 -3.27 -5.24
CA LEU A 36 0.48 -3.40 -6.70
C LEU A 36 1.15 -4.68 -7.21
N ILE A 37 2.33 -5.02 -6.66
CA ILE A 37 3.02 -6.28 -6.98
C ILE A 37 2.19 -7.49 -6.54
N GLN A 38 1.40 -7.39 -5.46
CA GLN A 38 0.50 -8.47 -5.06
C GLN A 38 -0.66 -8.65 -6.05
N PHE A 39 -1.15 -7.58 -6.69
CA PHE A 39 -2.16 -7.73 -7.73
C PHE A 39 -1.63 -8.45 -8.96
N ASP A 40 -0.42 -8.08 -9.39
CA ASP A 40 0.29 -8.72 -10.50
C ASP A 40 0.53 -10.21 -10.21
N LYS A 41 1.09 -10.53 -9.04
CA LYS A 41 1.35 -11.93 -8.64
C LYS A 41 0.11 -12.81 -8.51
N ASN A 42 -1.04 -12.21 -8.22
CA ASN A 42 -2.29 -12.93 -8.04
C ASN A 42 -3.14 -12.94 -9.32
N ASP A 43 -2.67 -12.32 -10.41
CA ASP A 43 -3.40 -12.18 -11.69
C ASP A 43 -4.82 -11.60 -11.52
N VAL A 44 -5.01 -10.71 -10.54
CA VAL A 44 -6.34 -10.16 -10.23
C VAL A 44 -6.65 -8.86 -10.97
N TRP A 45 -5.62 -8.16 -11.48
CA TRP A 45 -5.77 -6.86 -12.14
C TRP A 45 -4.91 -6.81 -13.40
N GLU A 46 -5.47 -6.25 -14.47
CA GLU A 46 -4.77 -5.95 -15.73
C GLU A 46 -4.81 -4.43 -15.98
N LEU A 47 -3.66 -3.85 -16.32
CA LEU A 47 -3.60 -2.45 -16.72
C LEU A 47 -4.05 -2.30 -18.17
N VAL A 48 -5.27 -1.81 -18.38
CA VAL A 48 -5.85 -1.60 -19.71
C VAL A 48 -5.90 -0.11 -20.09
N PRO A 49 -5.79 0.23 -21.40
CA PRO A 49 -6.07 1.58 -21.87
C PRO A 49 -7.50 2.00 -21.51
N ARG A 50 -7.70 3.30 -21.26
CA ARG A 50 -9.02 3.83 -20.92
C ARG A 50 -10.03 3.54 -22.06
N PRO A 51 -11.12 2.79 -21.81
CA PRO A 51 -12.13 2.56 -22.84
C PRO A 51 -12.90 3.84 -23.15
N GLY A 52 -13.14 4.08 -24.44
CA GLY A 52 -13.91 5.23 -24.92
C GLY A 52 -15.39 5.11 -24.57
N GLY A 53 -16.03 6.21 -24.17
CA GLY A 53 -17.47 6.25 -23.88
C GLY A 53 -17.90 5.59 -22.56
N CYS A 54 -16.95 5.11 -21.74
CA CYS A 54 -17.25 4.50 -20.45
C CYS A 54 -16.99 5.47 -19.27
N ASN A 55 -17.84 5.38 -18.25
CA ASN A 55 -17.59 6.01 -16.96
C ASN A 55 -16.52 5.20 -16.21
N VAL A 56 -15.33 5.78 -16.10
CA VAL A 56 -14.22 5.19 -15.33
C VAL A 56 -14.48 5.46 -13.85
N ILE A 57 -14.54 4.40 -13.05
CA ILE A 57 -14.60 4.51 -11.59
C ILE A 57 -13.20 4.90 -11.10
N GLY A 58 -13.12 5.97 -10.33
CA GLY A 58 -11.86 6.39 -9.71
C GLY A 58 -11.47 5.44 -8.58
N THR A 59 -10.18 5.18 -8.42
CA THR A 59 -9.67 4.39 -7.29
C THR A 59 -9.15 5.29 -6.18
N LYS A 60 -9.27 4.85 -4.93
CA LYS A 60 -8.75 5.52 -3.73
C LYS A 60 -7.75 4.63 -2.99
N TRP A 61 -6.73 5.25 -2.42
CA TRP A 61 -5.81 4.57 -1.51
C TRP A 61 -6.28 4.69 -0.05
N ILE A 62 -6.17 3.58 0.68
CA ILE A 62 -6.37 3.51 2.13
C ILE A 62 -5.03 3.15 2.77
N PHE A 63 -4.57 4.02 3.67
CA PHE A 63 -3.34 3.84 4.44
C PHE A 63 -3.68 3.44 5.87
N LYS A 64 -2.98 2.44 6.41
CA LYS A 64 -3.15 2.00 7.78
C LYS A 64 -1.86 1.47 8.37
N ASN A 65 -1.54 1.93 9.57
CA ASN A 65 -0.47 1.40 10.39
C ASN A 65 -0.94 0.17 11.15
N LYS A 66 -0.10 -0.87 11.14
CA LYS A 66 -0.26 -2.05 11.97
C LYS A 66 0.69 -1.91 13.14
N SER A 67 0.13 -1.93 14.35
CA SER A 67 0.90 -1.89 15.59
C SER A 67 0.88 -3.25 16.29
N ASN A 68 1.91 -3.53 17.09
CA ASN A 68 1.93 -4.66 18.00
C ASN A 68 1.15 -4.37 19.29
N GLU A 69 1.08 -5.35 20.19
CA GLU A 69 0.43 -5.23 21.51
C GLU A 69 1.04 -4.11 22.37
N SER A 70 2.30 -3.77 22.15
CA SER A 70 2.99 -2.67 22.81
C SER A 70 2.72 -1.29 22.17
N GLY A 71 1.88 -1.21 21.14
CA GLY A 71 1.54 0.03 20.43
C GLY A 71 2.58 0.51 19.42
N ASN A 72 3.68 -0.22 19.24
CA ASN A 72 4.72 0.12 18.26
C ASN A 72 4.27 -0.27 16.85
N VAL A 73 4.42 0.64 15.89
CA VAL A 73 4.10 0.34 14.48
C VAL A 73 5.09 -0.69 13.95
N THR A 74 4.57 -1.83 13.49
CA THR A 74 5.33 -2.94 12.93
C THR A 74 5.20 -3.06 11.42
N ARG A 75 4.20 -2.41 10.80
CA ARG A 75 4.06 -2.39 9.34
C ARG A 75 3.16 -1.25 8.84
N ASN A 76 3.58 -0.55 7.79
CA ASN A 76 2.70 0.30 6.99
C ASN A 76 1.94 -0.57 5.97
N LYS A 77 0.61 -0.39 5.87
CA LYS A 77 -0.23 -1.09 4.89
C LYS A 77 -0.96 -0.08 4.02
N ALA A 78 -0.77 -0.16 2.71
CA ALA A 78 -1.56 0.56 1.73
C ALA A 78 -2.53 -0.43 1.05
N ARG A 79 -3.73 0.01 0.70
CA ARG A 79 -4.72 -0.75 -0.07
C ARG A 79 -5.33 0.13 -1.13
N LEU A 80 -5.45 -0.39 -2.34
CA LEU A 80 -6.19 0.25 -3.42
C LEU A 80 -7.64 -0.26 -3.40
N VAL A 81 -8.61 0.66 -3.41
CA VAL A 81 -10.04 0.35 -3.49
C VAL A 81 -10.69 1.14 -4.62
N ALA A 82 -11.76 0.61 -5.20
CA ALA A 82 -12.61 1.27 -6.19
C ALA A 82 -13.97 1.63 -5.58
#